data_AF-A0A0A9GL98-F1
#
_entry.id   AF-A0A0A9GL98-F1
#
_cell.length_a   1.000
_cell.length_b   1.000
_cell.length_c   1.000
_cell.angle_alpha   90.00
_cell.angle_beta   90.00
_cell.angle_gamma   90.00
#
_symmetry.space_group_name_H-M   'P 1'
#
loop_
_entity.id
_entity.type
_entity.pdbx_description
1 polymer ?
#
loop_
_entity_poly.entity_id
_entity_poly.type
_entity_poly.pdbx_seq_one_letter_code
_entity_poly.pdbx_strand_id
1 'polypeptide(L)' 'MYDNIMCWALEKHKVPTKYVTLIKNTYDNVVTSIQTNDGNTDDFPIKIRLHQWSTLSSYLFALMMDEVTRDIQGDII' A
#
# COMPACT_ATOMS: atom_id res chain seq x y z
N MET A 1 8.40 0.93 7.10
CA MET A 1 8.72 2.26 6.52
C MET A 1 7.60 2.73 5.58
N TYR A 2 7.12 1.91 4.64
CA TYR A 2 6.00 2.26 3.74
C TYR A 2 4.61 2.32 4.41
N ASP A 3 4.33 1.51 5.44
CA ASP A 3 3.05 1.58 6.18
C ASP A 3 2.79 2.97 6.76
N ASN A 4 3.84 3.66 7.20
CA ASN A 4 3.69 4.98 7.80
C ASN A 4 3.32 6.05 6.77
N ILE A 5 3.85 5.95 5.55
CA ILE A 5 3.59 6.90 4.46
C ILE A 5 2.19 6.67 3.89
N MET A 6 1.79 5.41 3.68
CA MET A 6 0.44 5.08 3.21
C MET A 6 -0.63 5.56 4.20
N CYS A 7 -0.42 5.32 5.50
CA CYS A 7 -1.37 5.77 6.53
C CYS A 7 -1.46 7.29 6.59
N TRP A 8 -0.31 7.97 6.54
CA TRP A 8 -0.26 9.42 6.53
C TRP A 8 -1.02 10.01 5.32
N ALA A 9 -0.80 9.48 4.11
CA ALA A 9 -1.53 9.93 2.93
C ALA A 9 -3.05 9.70 3.06
N LEU A 10 -3.48 8.53 3.52
CA LEU A 10 -4.90 8.23 3.74
C LEU A 10 -5.54 9.17 4.76
N GLU A 11 -4.84 9.50 5.84
CA GLU A 11 -5.29 10.46 6.84
C GLU A 11 -5.43 11.87 6.26
N LYS A 12 -4.49 12.31 5.40
CA LYS A 12 -4.53 13.60 4.71
C LYS A 12 -5.70 13.72 3.75
N HIS A 13 -6.05 12.62 3.07
CA HIS A 13 -7.24 12.50 2.23
C HIS A 13 -8.55 12.33 3.01
N LYS A 14 -8.53 12.40 4.35
CA LYS A 14 -9.71 12.27 5.23
C LYS A 14 -10.45 10.94 5.03
N VAL A 15 -9.73 9.88 4.66
CA VAL A 15 -10.29 8.54 4.56
C VAL A 15 -10.76 8.11 5.95
N PRO A 16 -12.00 7.60 6.11
CA PRO A 16 -12.51 7.21 7.42
C PRO A 16 -11.61 6.18 8.11
N THR A 17 -11.34 6.37 9.40
CA THR A 17 -10.41 5.55 10.20
C THR A 17 -10.68 4.05 10.08
N LYS A 18 -11.96 3.64 9.99
CA LYS A 18 -12.35 2.24 9.79
C LYS A 18 -11.72 1.60 8.55
N TYR A 19 -11.57 2.36 7.46
CA TYR A 19 -10.96 1.88 6.23
C TYR A 19 -9.43 1.93 6.31
N VAL A 20 -8.87 2.95 6.96
CA VAL A 20 -7.41 3.04 7.20
C VAL A 20 -6.93 1.83 8.01
N THR A 21 -7.66 1.46 9.07
CA THR A 21 -7.35 0.28 9.88
C THR A 21 -7.50 -1.02 9.08
N LEU A 22 -8.57 -1.15 8.28
CA LEU A 22 -8.77 -2.33 7.44
C LEU A 22 -7.63 -2.49 6.43
N ILE A 23 -7.20 -1.39 5.81
CA ILE A 23 -6.08 -1.36 4.87
C ILE A 23 -4.79 -1.75 5.59
N LYS A 24 -4.45 -1.12 6.73
CA LYS A 24 -3.27 -1.52 7.54
C LYS A 24 -3.26 -3.02 7.83
N ASN A 25 -4.38 -3.56 8.27
CA ASN A 25 -4.49 -4.99 8.59
C ASN A 25 -4.31 -5.90 7.36
N THR A 26 -4.61 -5.44 6.14
CA THR A 26 -4.36 -6.21 4.91
C THR A 26 -2.92 -6.21 4.43
N TYR A 27 -2.10 -5.28 4.93
CA TYR A 27 -0.66 -5.20 4.63
C TYR A 27 0.20 -5.73 5.79
N ASP A 28 -0.35 -5.82 7.00
CA ASP A 28 0.35 -6.37 8.16
C ASP A 28 0.52 -7.90 8.06
N ASN A 29 1.74 -8.40 8.30
CA ASN A 29 2.09 -9.82 8.41
C ASN A 29 1.70 -10.73 7.22
N VAL A 30 1.66 -10.19 5.99
CA VAL A 30 1.39 -11.00 4.80
C VAL A 30 2.61 -11.86 4.44
N VAL A 31 2.47 -13.18 4.53
CA VAL A 31 3.41 -14.17 4.00
C VAL A 31 2.87 -14.79 2.72
N THR A 32 3.75 -15.19 1.81
CA THR A 32 3.38 -15.95 0.62
C THR A 32 4.36 -17.10 0.43
N SER A 33 3.85 -18.20 -0.11
CA SER A 33 4.64 -19.28 -0.71
C SER A 33 4.39 -19.29 -2.22
N ILE A 34 5.38 -19.68 -3.00
CA ILE A 34 5.28 -19.83 -4.46
C ILE A 34 5.09 -21.31 -4.74
N GLN A 35 4.03 -21.66 -5.47
CA GLN A 35 3.83 -23.03 -5.95
C GLN A 35 4.65 -23.25 -7.22
N THR A 36 5.60 -24.18 -7.17
CA THR A 36 6.44 -24.61 -8.30
C THR A 36 6.09 -26.04 -8.69
N ASN A 37 6.62 -26.52 -9.83
CA ASN A 37 6.42 -27.91 -10.26
C ASN A 37 6.98 -28.94 -9.25
N ASP A 38 7.96 -28.54 -8.43
CA ASP A 38 8.55 -29.37 -7.36
C ASP A 38 7.87 -29.18 -5.99
N GLY A 39 6.78 -28.41 -5.91
CA GLY A 39 6.03 -28.13 -4.69
C GLY A 39 6.04 -26.65 -4.28
N ASN A 40 5.51 -26.36 -3.09
CA ASN A 40 5.50 -25.00 -2.56
C ASN A 40 6.87 -24.63 -1.97
N THR A 41 7.34 -23.42 -2.24
CA THR A 41 8.48 -22.83 -1.53
C THR A 41 8.11 -22.49 -0.09
N ASP A 42 9.11 -22.36 0.77
CA ASP A 42 8.91 -21.81 2.11
C ASP A 42 8.21 -20.46 2.08
N ASP A 43 7.42 -20.19 3.13
CA ASP A 43 6.75 -18.91 3.31
C ASP A 43 7.78 -17.80 3.49
N PHE A 44 7.68 -16.76 2.67
CA PHE A 44 8.47 -15.55 2.83
C PHE A 44 7.56 -14.32 3.00
N PRO A 45 7.96 -13.35 3.85
CA PRO A 45 7.18 -12.15 4.08
C PRO A 45 7.16 -11.27 2.83
N ILE A 46 5.96 -10.95 2.32
CA ILE A 46 5.81 -9.95 1.26
C ILE A 46 5.94 -8.57 1.90
N LYS A 47 7.15 -7.99 1.85
CA LYS A 47 7.38 -6.60 2.30
C LYS A 47 6.96 -5.54 1.28
N ILE A 48 6.71 -5.92 0.03
CA ILE A 48 6.43 -4.99 -1.07
C ILE A 48 5.25 -5.50 -1.87
N ARG A 49 4.05 -5.05 -1.50
CA ARG A 49 2.79 -5.46 -2.13
C ARG A 49 2.23 -4.39 -3.07
N LEU A 50 3.12 -3.58 -3.66
CA LEU A 50 2.76 -2.67 -4.75
C LEU A 50 2.53 -3.43 -6.08
N HIS A 51 3.14 -4.62 -6.23
CA HIS A 51 3.19 -5.35 -7.49
C HIS A 51 2.15 -6.48 -7.69
N GLN A 52 1.27 -6.76 -6.71
CA GLN A 52 0.09 -7.59 -6.98
C GLN A 52 -1.07 -6.68 -7.41
N TRP A 53 -1.61 -6.97 -8.60
CA TRP A 53 -2.62 -6.23 -9.37
C TRP A 53 -4.01 -6.13 -8.68
N SER A 54 -4.05 -5.83 -7.38
CA SER A 54 -5.28 -5.37 -6.75
C SER A 54 -5.52 -3.93 -7.17
N THR A 55 -6.73 -3.62 -7.65
CA THR A 55 -7.18 -2.25 -7.90
C THR A 55 -6.94 -1.34 -6.70
N LEU A 56 -6.96 -1.92 -5.48
CA LEU A 56 -6.67 -1.23 -4.23
C LEU A 56 -5.22 -0.74 -4.14
N SER A 57 -4.24 -1.52 -4.58
CA SER A 57 -2.82 -1.11 -4.57
C SER A 57 -2.57 0.06 -5.50
N SER A 58 -3.17 0.05 -6.70
CA SER A 58 -3.09 1.16 -7.66
C SER A 58 -3.73 2.44 -7.12
N TYR A 59 -4.88 2.32 -6.45
CA TYR A 59 -5.56 3.46 -5.81
C TYR A 59 -4.70 4.05 -4.68
N LEU A 60 -4.13 3.20 -3.82
CA LEU A 60 -3.26 3.64 -2.73
C LEU A 60 -1.99 4.31 -3.25
N PHE A 61 -1.42 3.79 -4.34
CA PHE A 61 -0.27 4.41 -5.00
C PHE A 61 -0.62 5.80 -5.53
N ALA A 62 -1.77 5.96 -6.20
CA ALA A 62 -2.22 7.26 -6.69
C ALA A 62 -2.40 8.28 -5.57
N LEU A 63 -3.03 7.91 -4.44
CA LEU A 63 -3.17 8.78 -3.28
C LEU A 63 -1.83 9.16 -2.64
N MET A 64 -0.90 8.21 -2.57
CA MET A 64 0.44 8.50 -2.06
C MET A 64 1.17 9.52 -2.95
N MET A 65 1.09 9.35 -4.26
CA MET A 65 1.72 10.25 -5.22
C MET A 65 1.05 11.63 -5.24
N ASP A 66 -0.28 11.69 -5.11
CA ASP A 66 -1.02 12.95 -4.99
C ASP A 66 -0.55 13.74 -3.75
N GLU A 67 -0.47 13.10 -2.60
CA GLU A 67 -0.03 13.77 -1.37
C GLU A 67 1.46 14.17 -1.41
N VAL A 68 2.35 13.34 -1.98
CA VAL A 68 3.78 13.67 -2.16
C VAL A 68 3.99 14.82 -3.14
N THR A 69 3.14 14.94 -4.16
CA THR A 69 3.25 15.99 -5.18
C THR A 69 2.43 17.23 -4.88
N ARG A 70 1.61 17.24 -3.81
CA ARG A 70 0.77 18.37 -3.45
C ARG A 70 1.54 19.67 -3.29
N ASP A 71 2.72 19.62 -2.69
CA ASP A 71 3.57 20.81 -2.48
C ASP A 71 4.22 21.29 -3.79
N ILE A 72 4.37 20.40 -4.78
CA ILE A 72 4.90 20.72 -6.11
C ILE A 72 3.79 21.32 -7.00
N GLN A 73 2.55 20.85 -6.83
CA GLN A 73 1.38 21.33 -7.58
C GLN A 73 0.89 22.70 -7.12
N GLY A 74 1.12 23.07 -5.85
CA GLY A 74 0.73 24.37 -5.29
C GLY A 74 1.52 25.57 -5.85
N ASP A 75 2.68 25.32 -6.50
CA ASP A 75 3.53 26.35 -7.11
C ASP A 75 3.17 26.65 -8.58
N ILE A 76 2.12 26.02 -9.13
CA ILE A 76 1.56 26.39 -10.43
C ILE A 76 0.53 27.50 -10.20
N ILE A 77 1.03 28.73 -10.09
CA ILE A 77 0.24 29.99 -10.13
C ILE A 77 0.20 30.49 -11.58
#